data_AF-A0A2W7AMI3-F1
#
_entry.id   AF-A0A2W7AMI3-F1
#
_cell.length_a   1.000
_cell.length_b   1.000
_cell.length_c   1.000
_cell.angle_alpha   90.00
_cell.angle_beta   90.00
_cell.angle_gamma   90.00
#
_symmetry.space_group_name_H-M   'P 1'
#
loop_
_entity.id
_entity.type
_entity.pdbx_description
1 polymer ?
#
loop_
_entity_poly.entity_id
_entity_poly.type
_entity_poly.pdbx_seq_one_letter_code
_entity_poly.pdbx_strand_id
1 'polypeptide(L)'
;MSHPVYPTRSFIRFTAKSQLTADLAGHAVPAFVNRSGAIDQAIEFQPAEDGVGAYCDVFQASGDCLDEALLLRVAQAMFDPDQHPEVYRPYPTAAAAAAVEADLAQAMVDAYKQASLEQRQSVVEQFNALLNS
;
A
#
# COMPACT_ATOMS: atom_id res chain seq x y z
N MET A 1 -17.04 27.39 -13.15
CA MET A 1 -16.89 26.99 -11.74
C MET A 1 -16.01 25.74 -11.71
N SER A 2 -14.91 25.74 -10.96
CA SER A 2 -14.05 24.55 -10.84
C SER A 2 -14.77 23.52 -9.98
N HIS A 3 -14.87 22.27 -10.43
CA HIS A 3 -15.40 21.20 -9.61
C HIS A 3 -14.44 20.91 -8.45
N PRO A 4 -14.94 20.66 -7.23
CA PRO A 4 -14.09 20.32 -6.09
C PRO A 4 -13.35 19.01 -6.38
N VAL A 5 -12.03 19.00 -6.16
CA VAL A 5 -11.19 17.81 -6.38
C VAL A 5 -10.96 17.12 -5.04
N TYR A 6 -11.16 15.80 -5.01
CA TYR A 6 -10.98 14.99 -3.82
C TYR A 6 -9.90 13.93 -4.06
N PRO A 7 -9.14 13.54 -3.02
CA PRO A 7 -8.35 12.32 -3.05
C PRO A 7 -9.23 11.11 -3.33
N THR A 8 -8.74 10.23 -4.19
CA THR A 8 -9.48 9.06 -4.64
C THR A 8 -9.03 7.84 -3.85
N ARG A 9 -9.86 7.39 -2.91
CA ARG A 9 -9.59 6.21 -2.06
C ARG A 9 -9.20 4.95 -2.85
N SER A 10 -9.90 4.69 -3.97
CA SER A 10 -9.56 3.56 -4.85
C SER A 10 -8.21 3.72 -5.52
N PHE A 11 -7.82 4.95 -5.88
CA PHE A 11 -6.50 5.23 -6.42
C PHE A 11 -5.40 5.05 -5.36
N ILE A 12 -5.62 5.52 -4.13
CA ILE A 12 -4.67 5.34 -3.02
C ILE A 12 -4.39 3.85 -2.80
N ARG A 13 -5.46 3.04 -2.67
CA ARG A 13 -5.31 1.58 -2.50
C ARG A 13 -4.65 0.91 -3.71
N PHE A 14 -4.99 1.34 -4.93
CA PHE A 14 -4.38 0.84 -6.14
C PHE A 14 -2.87 1.10 -6.15
N THR A 15 -2.45 2.33 -5.89
CA THR A 15 -1.03 2.73 -5.83
C THR A 15 -0.27 1.94 -4.78
N ALA A 16 -0.83 1.82 -3.57
CA ALA A 16 -0.22 1.05 -2.48
C ALA A 16 -0.06 -0.44 -2.85
N LYS A 17 -1.11 -1.04 -3.42
CA LYS A 17 -1.08 -2.43 -3.89
C LYS A 17 -0.03 -2.63 -4.98
N SER A 18 0.04 -1.73 -5.97
CA SER A 18 1.01 -1.82 -7.06
C SER A 18 2.44 -1.72 -6.53
N GLN A 19 2.71 -0.82 -5.59
CA GLN A 19 4.02 -0.72 -4.94
C GLN A 19 4.37 -2.01 -4.17
N LEU A 20 3.44 -2.53 -3.36
CA LEU A 20 3.65 -3.79 -2.64
C LEU A 20 3.87 -4.97 -3.60
N THR A 21 3.22 -4.94 -4.76
CA THR A 21 3.41 -5.97 -5.80
C THR A 21 4.80 -5.85 -6.42
N ALA A 22 5.30 -4.64 -6.69
CA ALA A 22 6.67 -4.44 -7.18
C ALA A 22 7.71 -4.88 -6.15
N ASP A 23 7.51 -4.52 -4.89
CA ASP A 23 8.36 -4.94 -3.77
C ASP A 23 8.41 -6.47 -3.63
N LEU A 24 7.27 -7.15 -3.77
CA LEU A 24 7.18 -8.62 -3.72
C LEU A 24 7.79 -9.29 -4.96
N ALA A 25 7.55 -8.74 -6.15
CA ALA A 25 8.03 -9.29 -7.40
C ALA A 25 9.55 -9.10 -7.60
N GLY A 26 10.14 -8.13 -6.89
CA GLY A 26 11.57 -7.79 -7.02
C GLY A 26 11.91 -7.16 -8.38
N HIS A 27 10.92 -6.75 -9.15
CA HIS A 27 11.08 -6.11 -10.45
C HIS A 27 10.00 -5.04 -10.66
N ALA A 28 10.22 -4.18 -11.65
CA ALA A 28 9.28 -3.14 -12.00
C ALA A 28 7.90 -3.72 -12.37
N VAL A 29 6.83 -3.10 -11.88
CA VAL A 29 5.44 -3.46 -12.20
C VAL A 29 4.78 -2.31 -12.94
N PRO A 30 4.42 -2.47 -14.22
CA PRO A 30 3.66 -1.46 -14.95
C PRO A 30 2.19 -1.51 -14.52
N ALA A 31 1.62 -0.34 -14.26
CA ALA A 31 0.21 -0.19 -13.95
C ALA A 31 -0.42 0.89 -14.82
N PHE A 32 -1.62 0.60 -15.35
CA PHE A 32 -2.36 1.51 -16.21
C PHE A 32 -3.45 2.22 -15.42
N VAL A 33 -3.45 3.54 -15.46
CA VAL A 33 -4.42 4.36 -14.75
C VAL A 33 -5.17 5.22 -15.75
N ASN A 34 -6.50 5.11 -15.74
CA ASN A 34 -7.37 6.04 -16.43
C ASN A 34 -7.94 7.05 -15.42
N ARG A 35 -7.43 8.28 -15.45
CA ARG A 35 -8.01 9.41 -14.70
C ARG A 35 -8.78 10.30 -15.65
N SER A 36 -10.11 10.17 -15.64
CA SER A 36 -11.09 11.15 -16.18
C SER A 36 -10.60 12.01 -17.35
N GLY A 37 -10.22 11.38 -18.46
CA GLY A 37 -9.91 12.04 -19.73
C GLY A 37 -8.45 12.47 -19.96
N ALA A 38 -7.54 12.22 -19.02
CA ALA A 38 -6.10 12.32 -19.26
C ALA A 38 -5.54 10.96 -19.71
N ILE A 39 -4.65 11.03 -20.71
CA ILE A 39 -3.87 9.98 -21.37
C ILE A 39 -3.59 8.78 -20.45
N ASP A 40 -3.73 7.55 -20.96
CA ASP A 40 -3.28 6.33 -20.29
C ASP A 40 -1.83 6.51 -19.82
N GLN A 41 -1.66 6.86 -18.54
CA GLN A 41 -0.34 6.97 -17.94
C GLN A 41 0.02 5.58 -17.44
N ALA A 42 0.99 4.97 -18.12
CA ALA A 42 1.71 3.84 -17.56
C ALA A 42 2.55 4.37 -16.40
N ILE A 43 2.19 3.98 -15.19
CA ILE A 43 3.00 4.22 -14.00
C ILE A 43 3.83 2.95 -13.80
N GLU A 44 5.15 3.11 -13.76
CA GLU A 44 6.06 2.01 -13.47
C GLU A 44 6.44 2.08 -11.98
N PHE A 45 6.02 1.07 -11.23
CA PHE A 45 6.36 0.95 -9.81
C PHE A 45 7.67 0.18 -9.69
N GLN A 46 8.70 0.83 -9.15
CA GLN A 46 10.00 0.21 -8.94
C GLN A 46 10.04 -0.44 -7.54
N PRO A 47 10.70 -1.60 -7.39
CA PRO A 47 10.97 -2.14 -6.06
C PRO A 47 11.89 -1.18 -5.28
N ALA A 48 11.80 -1.20 -3.95
CA ALA A 48 12.67 -0.37 -3.11
C ALA A 48 14.17 -0.73 -3.27
N GLU A 49 15.04 0.28 -3.42
CA GLU A 49 16.48 0.13 -3.77
C GLU A 49 17.34 -0.48 -2.65
N ASP A 50 16.88 -0.38 -1.41
CA ASP A 50 17.62 -0.74 -0.20
C ASP A 50 17.81 -2.25 -0.01
N GLY A 51 17.46 -3.06 -1.00
CA GLY A 51 17.77 -4.49 -1.00
C GLY A 51 17.19 -5.19 0.22
N VAL A 52 16.16 -4.61 0.85
CA VAL A 52 15.32 -5.28 1.84
C VAL A 52 14.40 -6.26 1.09
N GLY A 53 15.02 -7.11 0.27
CA GLY A 53 14.55 -8.44 -0.11
C GLY A 53 14.46 -9.38 1.10
N ALA A 54 14.39 -8.86 2.33
CA ALA A 54 13.89 -9.57 3.50
C ALA A 54 12.38 -9.90 3.39
N TYR A 55 11.72 -9.45 2.31
CA TYR A 55 10.42 -9.94 1.88
C TYR A 55 10.52 -11.01 0.77
N CYS A 56 11.68 -11.25 0.16
CA CYS A 56 11.84 -12.32 -0.85
C CYS A 56 12.16 -13.67 -0.19
N ASP A 57 13.08 -13.70 0.78
CA ASP A 57 13.58 -14.97 1.35
C ASP A 57 12.54 -15.72 2.23
N VAL A 58 11.48 -15.03 2.67
CA VAL A 58 10.41 -15.64 3.50
C VAL A 58 9.16 -15.96 2.69
N PHE A 59 8.88 -15.23 1.60
CA PHE A 59 7.67 -15.44 0.79
C PHE A 59 7.83 -16.58 -0.22
N GLN A 60 9.08 -16.91 -0.58
CA GLN A 60 9.41 -18.12 -1.34
C GLN A 60 8.95 -19.42 -0.65
N ALA A 61 8.71 -19.38 0.67
CA ALA A 61 8.22 -20.51 1.47
C ALA A 61 6.69 -20.51 1.69
N SER A 62 5.98 -19.41 1.46
CA SER A 62 4.54 -19.26 1.79
C SER A 62 3.61 -19.07 0.59
N GLY A 63 4.12 -19.09 -0.65
CA GLY A 63 3.29 -19.02 -1.85
C GLY A 63 2.89 -17.60 -2.25
N ASP A 64 3.87 -16.69 -2.32
CA ASP A 64 3.93 -15.50 -3.18
C ASP A 64 2.61 -14.77 -3.47
N CYS A 65 1.78 -14.51 -2.45
CA CYS A 65 0.60 -13.67 -2.61
C CYS A 65 0.55 -12.58 -1.54
N LEU A 66 0.22 -11.38 -1.99
CA LEU A 66 -0.16 -10.27 -1.13
C LEU A 66 -1.40 -10.69 -0.32
N ASP A 67 -1.34 -10.54 1.00
CA ASP A 67 -2.51 -10.74 1.86
C ASP A 67 -3.51 -9.59 1.64
N GLU A 68 -4.43 -9.79 0.70
CA GLU A 68 -5.50 -8.84 0.38
C GLU A 68 -6.42 -8.57 1.56
N ALA A 69 -6.58 -9.51 2.50
CA ALA A 69 -7.39 -9.31 3.69
C ALA A 69 -6.66 -8.39 4.69
N LEU A 70 -5.34 -8.51 4.83
CA LEU A 70 -4.54 -7.55 5.58
C LEU A 70 -4.55 -6.18 4.91
N LEU A 71 -4.33 -6.10 3.59
CA LEU A 71 -4.39 -4.82 2.87
C LEU A 71 -5.76 -4.14 3.02
N LEU A 72 -6.84 -4.90 2.94
CA LEU A 72 -8.19 -4.36 3.14
C LEU A 72 -8.39 -3.82 4.56
N ARG A 73 -7.89 -4.51 5.59
CA ARG A 73 -7.96 -4.04 6.99
C ARG A 73 -7.17 -2.74 7.18
N VAL A 74 -5.96 -2.66 6.63
CA VAL A 74 -5.15 -1.44 6.65
C VAL A 74 -5.90 -0.31 5.95
N ALA A 75 -6.45 -0.56 4.76
CA ALA A 75 -7.23 0.45 4.02
C ALA A 75 -8.48 0.91 4.77
N GLN A 76 -9.17 0.01 5.47
CA GLN A 76 -10.35 0.36 6.28
C GLN A 76 -9.97 1.26 7.46
N ALA A 77 -8.89 0.96 8.17
CA ALA A 77 -8.38 1.81 9.25
C ALA A 77 -7.94 3.18 8.71
N MET A 78 -7.21 3.20 7.59
CA MET A 78 -6.72 4.43 6.99
C MET A 78 -7.79 5.30 6.33
N PHE A 79 -8.94 4.74 5.98
CA PHE A 79 -10.06 5.52 5.44
C PHE A 79 -11.14 5.79 6.47
N ASP A 80 -10.86 5.56 7.76
CA ASP A 80 -11.67 6.07 8.85
C ASP A 80 -11.66 7.62 8.82
N PRO A 81 -12.81 8.29 8.65
CA PRO A 81 -12.87 9.75 8.58
C PRO A 81 -12.38 10.45 9.84
N ASP A 82 -12.42 9.79 11.01
CA ASP A 82 -11.92 10.36 12.26
C ASP A 82 -10.39 10.31 12.34
N GLN A 83 -9.76 9.35 11.65
CA GLN A 83 -8.31 9.17 11.64
C GLN A 83 -7.63 9.91 10.47
N HIS A 84 -8.28 9.96 9.31
CA HIS A 84 -7.76 10.57 8.08
C HIS A 84 -8.77 11.51 7.40
N PRO A 85 -9.12 12.64 8.06
CA PRO A 85 -10.06 13.62 7.50
C PRO A 85 -9.58 14.25 6.19
N GLU A 86 -8.28 14.25 5.92
CA GLU A 86 -7.65 14.78 4.71
C GLU A 86 -8.12 14.09 3.41
N VAL A 87 -8.65 12.86 3.50
CA VAL A 87 -9.24 12.12 2.37
C VAL A 87 -10.61 12.69 1.97
N TYR A 88 -11.31 13.30 2.92
CA TYR A 88 -12.72 13.69 2.78
C TYR A 88 -12.93 15.18 2.53
N ARG A 89 -11.87 15.97 2.50
CA ARG A 89 -11.93 17.41 2.24
C ARG A 89 -11.62 17.74 0.76
N PRO A 90 -12.21 18.83 0.22
CA PRO A 90 -11.90 19.28 -1.14
C PRO A 90 -10.53 19.98 -1.20
N TYR A 91 -9.85 19.82 -2.33
CA TYR A 91 -8.58 20.48 -2.63
C TYR A 91 -8.74 21.48 -3.79
N PRO A 92 -7.94 22.57 -3.77
CA PRO A 92 -8.03 23.62 -4.78
C PRO A 92 -7.50 23.19 -6.16
N THR A 93 -6.62 22.17 -6.21
CA THR A 93 -6.00 21.69 -7.45
C THR A 93 -5.91 20.17 -7.46
N ALA A 94 -5.87 19.58 -8.66
CA ALA A 94 -5.62 18.15 -8.84
C ALA A 94 -4.25 17.71 -8.33
N ALA A 95 -3.23 18.57 -8.45
CA ALA A 95 -1.89 18.30 -7.91
C ALA A 95 -1.88 18.21 -6.38
N ALA A 96 -2.64 19.08 -5.69
CA ALA A 96 -2.73 19.03 -4.24
C ALA A 96 -3.47 17.77 -3.74
N ALA A 97 -4.55 17.36 -4.42
CA ALA A 97 -5.19 16.09 -4.13
C ALA A 97 -4.25 14.89 -4.42
N ALA A 98 -3.49 14.94 -5.51
CA ALA A 98 -2.55 13.87 -5.88
C ALA A 98 -1.39 13.71 -4.90
N ALA A 99 -0.89 14.81 -4.31
CA ALA A 99 0.13 14.73 -3.26
C ALA A 99 -0.40 13.97 -2.03
N VAL A 100 -1.62 14.27 -1.59
CA VAL A 100 -2.27 13.57 -0.49
C VAL A 100 -2.52 12.10 -0.83
N GLU A 101 -2.90 11.81 -2.08
CA GLU A 101 -3.04 10.43 -2.54
C GLU A 101 -1.71 9.66 -2.47
N ALA A 102 -0.59 10.30 -2.84
CA ALA A 102 0.74 9.69 -2.78
C ALA A 102 1.20 9.44 -1.34
N ASP A 103 1.04 10.43 -0.46
CA ASP A 103 1.41 10.32 0.96
C ASP A 103 0.63 9.19 1.64
N LEU A 104 -0.68 9.11 1.39
CA LEU A 104 -1.52 8.05 1.97
C LEU A 104 -1.26 6.68 1.35
N ALA A 105 -0.88 6.62 0.07
CA ALA A 105 -0.49 5.35 -0.54
C ALA A 105 0.80 4.83 0.10
N GLN A 106 1.79 5.69 0.34
CA GLN A 106 3.02 5.31 1.03
C GLN A 106 2.76 4.87 2.48
N ALA A 107 1.97 5.64 3.23
CA ALA A 107 1.60 5.25 4.59
C ALA A 107 0.87 3.88 4.64
N MET A 108 0.10 3.55 3.61
CA MET A 108 -0.55 2.23 3.48
C MET A 108 0.45 1.11 3.23
N VAL A 109 1.46 1.34 2.39
CA VAL A 109 2.58 0.41 2.16
C VAL A 109 3.32 0.14 3.47
N ASP A 110 3.66 1.20 4.20
CA ASP A 110 4.42 1.10 5.45
C ASP A 110 3.62 0.37 6.54
N ALA A 111 2.33 0.70 6.70
CA ALA A 111 1.44 0.03 7.65
C ALA A 111 1.27 -1.45 7.33
N TYR A 112 1.12 -1.82 6.05
CA TYR A 112 1.06 -3.22 5.64
C TYR A 112 2.36 -3.97 5.95
N LYS A 113 3.51 -3.36 5.65
CA LYS A 113 4.84 -3.93 5.91
C LYS A 113 5.05 -4.17 7.40
N GLN A 114 4.68 -3.21 8.23
CA GLN A 114 4.77 -3.29 9.69
C GLN A 114 3.85 -4.37 10.26
N ALA A 115 2.57 -4.38 9.88
CA ALA A 115 1.63 -5.41 10.32
C ALA A 115 2.07 -6.83 9.91
N SER A 116 2.69 -6.96 8.73
CA SER A 116 3.27 -8.22 8.25
C SER A 116 4.50 -8.66 9.07
N LEU A 117 5.29 -7.72 9.61
CA LEU A 117 6.40 -8.01 10.51
C LEU A 117 5.90 -8.46 11.89
N GLU A 118 4.91 -7.76 12.44
CA GLU A 118 4.32 -8.06 13.75
C GLU A 118 3.63 -9.44 13.77
N GLN A 119 2.87 -9.79 12.71
CA GLN A 119 2.28 -11.13 12.60
C GLN A 119 3.35 -12.23 12.60
N ARG A 120 4.48 -12.01 11.91
CA ARG A 120 5.60 -12.97 11.91
C ARG A 120 6.23 -13.12 13.29
N GLN A 121 6.50 -12.00 13.97
CA GLN A 121 7.08 -12.02 15.32
C GLN A 121 6.18 -12.78 16.29
N SER A 122 4.87 -12.54 16.25
CA SER A 122 3.91 -13.26 17.10
C SER A 122 3.92 -14.77 16.86
N VAL A 123 4.02 -15.21 15.60
CA VAL A 123 4.11 -16.64 15.27
C VAL A 123 5.40 -17.27 15.80
N VAL A 124 6.53 -16.57 15.66
CA VAL A 124 7.83 -17.03 16.18
C VAL A 124 7.80 -17.13 17.70
N GLU A 125 7.22 -16.16 18.39
CA GLU A 125 7.06 -16.18 19.85
C GLU A 125 6.18 -17.34 20.31
N GLN A 126 5.05 -17.59 19.63
CA GLN A 126 4.18 -18.74 19.92
C GLN A 126 4.91 -20.06 19.71
N PHE A 127 5.67 -20.21 18.63
CA PHE A 127 6.45 -21.42 18.37
C PHE A 127 7.54 -21.62 19.43
N ASN A 128 8.27 -20.57 19.79
CA ASN A 128 9.28 -20.63 20.85
C ASN A 128 8.66 -20.99 22.21
N ALA A 129 7.44 -20.52 22.50
CA ALA A 129 6.73 -20.89 23.73
C ALA A 129 6.39 -22.39 23.76
N LEU A 130 6.04 -23.00 22.63
CA LEU A 130 5.76 -24.44 22.51
C LEU A 130 7.02 -25.31 22.62
N LEU A 131 8.19 -24.82 22.24
CA LEU A 131 9.45 -25.56 22.37
C LEU A 131 10.05 -25.49 23.79
N ASN A 132 9.71 -24.45 24.55
CA ASN A 132 10.17 -24.24 25.92
C ASN A 132 9.19 -24.78 26.99
N SER A 133 8.11 -25.44 26.57
CA SER A 133 7.11 -26.12 27.41
C SER A 133 7.30 -27.63 27.39
#